data_AF-A0A091AGN4-F1
#
_entry.id   AF-A0A091AGN4-F1
#
_cell.length_a   1.000
_cell.length_b   1.000
_cell.length_c   1.000
_cell.angle_alpha   90.00
_cell.angle_beta   90.00
_cell.angle_gamma   90.00
#
_symmetry.space_group_name_H-M   'P 1'
#
loop_
_entity.id
_entity.type
_entity.pdbx_description
1 polymer ?
#
loop_
_entity_poly.entity_id
_entity_poly.type
_entity_poly.pdbx_seq_one_letter_code
_entity_poly.pdbx_strand_id
1 'polypeptide(L)'
;MSNHRAAIERAKEVLKIEAQSILNLINKIDGNFARAVNMIFRCKGRVIITGIGKSGLIGRKIVATLTSTGTQALFLHPVEGIHGDLGI
;
A
#
# COMPACT_ATOMS: atom_id res chain seq x y z
N MET A 1 -26.05 6.66 -27.48
CA MET A 1 -26.30 7.57 -26.33
C MET A 1 -26.46 6.85 -24.98
N SER A 2 -26.91 5.59 -24.90
CA SER A 2 -27.05 4.85 -23.62
C SER A 2 -25.73 4.51 -22.92
N ASN A 3 -24.67 4.19 -23.68
CA ASN A 3 -23.38 3.76 -23.12
C ASN A 3 -22.65 4.85 -22.32
N HIS A 4 -22.80 6.12 -22.68
CA HIS A 4 -22.14 7.22 -21.95
C HIS A 4 -22.76 7.43 -20.56
N ARG A 5 -24.10 7.39 -20.46
CA ARG A 5 -24.79 7.51 -19.16
C ARG A 5 -24.48 6.31 -18.26
N ALA A 6 -24.47 5.10 -18.82
CA ALA A 6 -24.09 3.89 -18.09
C ALA A 6 -22.64 3.94 -17.57
N ALA A 7 -21.69 4.41 -18.39
CA ALA A 7 -20.30 4.57 -17.98
C ALA A 7 -20.13 5.61 -16.85
N ILE A 8 -20.85 6.74 -16.92
CA ILE A 8 -20.83 7.77 -15.87
C ILE A 8 -21.39 7.23 -14.55
N GLU A 9 -22.54 6.56 -14.57
CA GLU A 9 -23.12 5.99 -13.36
C GLU A 9 -22.23 4.90 -12.78
N ARG A 10 -21.60 4.07 -13.63
CA ARG A 10 -20.63 3.07 -13.18
C ARG A 10 -19.40 3.70 -12.53
N ALA A 11 -18.86 4.77 -13.09
CA ALA A 11 -17.72 5.48 -12.49
C ALA A 11 -18.07 6.05 -11.11
N LYS A 12 -19.25 6.66 -10.96
CA LYS A 12 -19.75 7.13 -9.65
C LYS A 12 -19.91 5.99 -8.65
N GLU A 13 -20.42 4.85 -9.10
CA GLU A 13 -20.59 3.66 -8.27
C GLU A 13 -19.25 3.12 -7.76
N VAL A 14 -18.25 2.98 -8.65
CA VAL A 14 -16.90 2.54 -8.27
C VAL A 14 -16.29 3.48 -7.22
N LEU A 15 -16.36 4.79 -7.43
CA LEU A 15 -15.86 5.77 -6.45
C LEU A 15 -16.56 5.67 -5.10
N LYS A 16 -17.88 5.42 -5.08
CA LYS A 16 -18.63 5.20 -3.82
C LYS A 16 -18.17 3.94 -3.10
N ILE A 17 -17.96 2.85 -3.82
CA ILE A 17 -17.48 1.57 -3.26
C ILE A 17 -16.07 1.76 -2.65
N GLU A 18 -15.18 2.46 -3.36
CA GLU A 18 -13.83 2.75 -2.87
C GLU A 18 -13.86 3.66 -1.64
N ALA A 19 -14.66 4.73 -1.66
CA ALA A 19 -14.82 5.63 -0.51
C ALA A 19 -15.34 4.87 0.73
N GLN A 20 -16.36 4.03 0.56
CA GLN A 20 -16.87 3.22 1.66
C GLN A 20 -15.82 2.22 2.18
N SER A 21 -15.00 1.67 1.29
CA SER A 21 -13.91 0.77 1.69
C SER A 21 -12.88 1.48 2.56
N ILE A 22 -12.58 2.76 2.27
CA ILE A 22 -11.71 3.60 3.12
C ILE A 22 -12.37 3.86 4.47
N LEU A 23 -13.66 4.24 4.50
CA LEU A 23 -14.39 4.48 5.76
C LEU A 23 -14.40 3.24 6.66
N ASN A 24 -14.55 2.06 6.07
CA ASN A 24 -14.53 0.79 6.81
C ASN A 24 -13.17 0.52 7.49
N LEU A 25 -12.08 1.17 7.07
CA LEU A 25 -10.77 1.03 7.73
C LEU A 25 -10.71 1.70 9.10
N ILE A 26 -11.57 2.67 9.40
CA ILE A 26 -11.60 3.35 10.71
C ILE A 26 -11.73 2.33 11.84
N ASN A 27 -12.62 1.34 11.65
CA ASN A 27 -12.87 0.30 12.64
C ASN A 27 -11.72 -0.72 12.76
N LYS A 28 -10.73 -0.69 11.85
CA LYS A 28 -9.53 -1.54 11.89
C LYS A 28 -8.33 -0.83 12.54
N ILE A 29 -8.46 0.45 12.89
CA ILE A 29 -7.42 1.19 13.61
C ILE A 29 -7.53 0.82 15.09
N ASP A 30 -6.82 -0.25 15.47
CA ASP A 30 -6.81 -0.83 16.80
C ASP A 30 -5.39 -0.91 17.39
N GLY A 31 -5.21 -1.70 18.46
CA GLY A 31 -3.90 -1.93 19.06
C GLY A 31 -2.86 -2.56 18.11
N ASN A 32 -3.27 -3.37 17.12
CA ASN A 32 -2.35 -3.90 16.11
C ASN A 32 -1.75 -2.79 15.25
N PHE A 33 -2.59 -1.83 14.85
CA PHE A 33 -2.14 -0.66 14.10
C PHE A 33 -1.07 0.11 14.88
N ALA A 34 -1.34 0.43 16.14
CA ALA A 34 -0.38 1.15 17.00
C ALA A 34 0.92 0.35 17.20
N ARG A 35 0.85 -0.98 17.32
CA ARG A 35 2.03 -1.85 17.37
C ARG A 35 2.85 -1.77 16.07
N ALA A 36 2.21 -1.85 14.91
CA ALA A 36 2.88 -1.77 13.62
C ALA A 36 3.62 -0.43 13.44
N VAL A 37 2.97 0.69 13.78
CA VAL A 37 3.60 2.03 13.75
C VAL A 37 4.82 2.07 14.66
N ASN A 38 4.71 1.57 15.89
CA ASN A 38 5.83 1.56 16.83
C ASN A 38 7.00 0.67 16.38
N MET A 39 6.73 -0.47 15.74
CA MET A 39 7.78 -1.33 15.18
C MET A 39 8.55 -0.62 14.07
N ILE A 40 7.84 0.07 13.17
CA ILE A 40 8.45 0.87 12.10
C ILE A 40 9.27 2.02 12.68
N PHE A 41 8.69 2.80 13.61
CA PHE A 41 9.33 3.96 14.23
C PHE A 41 10.63 3.60 14.98
N ARG A 42 10.67 2.42 15.62
CA ARG A 42 11.85 1.93 16.35
C ARG A 42 12.86 1.20 15.46
N CYS A 43 12.59 1.04 14.17
CA CYS A 43 13.51 0.35 13.26
C CYS A 43 14.81 1.13 13.11
N LYS A 44 15.94 0.52 13.47
CA LYS A 44 17.28 1.09 13.29
C LYS A 44 17.89 0.80 11.92
N GLY A 45 17.29 -0.13 11.18
CA GLY A 45 17.73 -0.53 9.85
C GLY A 45 16.84 0.07 8.76
N ARG A 46 16.48 -0.75 7.78
CA ARG A 46 15.59 -0.38 6.68
C ARG A 46 14.28 -1.15 6.78
N VAL A 47 13.17 -0.49 6.48
CA VAL A 47 11.86 -1.15 6.34
C VAL A 47 11.77 -1.76 4.95
N ILE A 48 11.73 -3.08 4.87
CA ILE A 48 11.56 -3.79 3.60
C ILE A 48 10.07 -4.01 3.34
N ILE A 49 9.59 -3.53 2.20
CA ILE A 49 8.22 -3.76 1.74
C ILE A 49 8.29 -4.69 0.53
N THR A 50 7.43 -5.69 0.51
CA THR A 50 7.40 -6.68 -0.56
C THR A 50 5.97 -6.94 -1.03
N GLY A 51 5.81 -7.35 -2.28
CA GLY A 51 4.52 -7.68 -2.86
C GLY A 51 4.60 -7.98 -4.35
N ILE A 52 3.59 -8.66 -4.88
CA ILE A 52 3.45 -8.98 -6.31
C ILE A 52 2.26 -8.26 -6.93
N GLY A 53 2.31 -8.05 -8.25
CA GLY A 53 1.22 -7.46 -9.02
C GLY A 53 0.79 -6.07 -8.50
N LYS A 54 -0.53 -5.85 -8.37
CA LYS A 54 -1.09 -4.58 -7.87
C LYS A 54 -0.60 -4.23 -6.47
N SER A 55 -0.46 -5.22 -5.58
CA SER A 55 0.09 -5.00 -4.23
C SER A 55 1.54 -4.54 -4.29
N GLY A 56 2.33 -5.01 -5.26
CA GLY A 56 3.69 -4.52 -5.50
C GLY A 56 3.73 -3.05 -5.92
N LEU A 57 2.77 -2.59 -6.75
CA LEU A 57 2.65 -1.18 -7.12
C LEU A 57 2.33 -0.29 -5.91
N ILE A 58 1.38 -0.71 -5.07
CA ILE A 58 1.08 0.00 -3.82
C ILE A 58 2.27 -0.01 -2.87
N GLY A 59 2.94 -1.15 -2.71
CA GLY A 59 4.15 -1.29 -1.88
C GLY A 59 5.26 -0.33 -2.30
N ARG A 60 5.52 -0.19 -3.61
CA ARG A 60 6.46 0.81 -4.14
C ARG A 60 6.06 2.24 -3.77
N LYS A 61 4.77 2.58 -3.81
CA LYS A 61 4.33 3.91 -3.38
C LYS A 61 4.49 4.11 -1.87
N ILE A 62 4.22 3.10 -1.05
CA ILE A 62 4.46 3.16 0.40
C ILE A 62 5.95 3.40 0.67
N VAL A 63 6.86 2.68 0.00
CA VAL A 63 8.32 2.89 0.10
C VAL A 63 8.69 4.34 -0.22
N ALA A 64 8.19 4.87 -1.33
CA ALA A 64 8.47 6.26 -1.72
C ALA A 64 8.01 7.26 -0.64
N THR A 65 6.84 7.03 -0.04
CA THR A 65 6.30 7.89 1.03
C THR A 65 7.09 7.76 2.34
N LEU A 66 7.45 6.55 2.77
CA LEU A 66 8.25 6.34 3.98
C LEU A 66 9.62 7.02 3.85
N THR A 67 10.30 6.80 2.73
CA THR A 67 11.61 7.39 2.47
C THR A 67 11.54 8.91 2.40
N SER A 68 10.51 9.50 1.78
CA SER A 68 10.36 10.97 1.74
C SER A 68 9.95 11.60 3.07
N THR A 69 9.51 10.80 4.04
CA THR A 69 9.13 11.25 5.39
C THR A 69 10.16 10.85 6.46
N GLY A 70 11.35 10.42 6.04
CA GLY A 70 12.50 10.16 6.93
C GLY A 70 12.62 8.72 7.44
N THR A 71 11.71 7.82 7.06
CA THR A 71 11.82 6.39 7.38
C THR A 71 12.51 5.67 6.22
N GLN A 72 13.74 5.17 6.42
CA GLN A 72 14.46 4.45 5.37
C GLN A 72 13.71 3.17 4.98
N ALA A 73 13.23 3.10 3.72
CA ALA A 73 12.48 1.96 3.21
C ALA A 73 12.96 1.52 1.81
N LEU A 74 12.79 0.23 1.50
CA LEU A 74 13.12 -0.37 0.20
C LEU A 74 12.01 -1.32 -0.25
N PHE A 75 11.76 -1.39 -1.56
CA PHE A 75 10.87 -2.39 -2.14
C PHE A 75 11.68 -3.61 -2.61
N LEU A 76 11.28 -4.82 -2.19
CA LEU A 76 11.85 -6.07 -2.67
C LEU A 76 10.77 -6.87 -3.41
N HIS A 77 10.95 -7.15 -4.69
CA HIS A 77 10.03 -8.01 -5.42
C HIS A 77 10.25 -9.48 -4.98
N PRO A 78 9.21 -10.23 -4.55
CA PRO A 78 9.39 -11.59 -4.03
C PRO A 78 10.16 -12.54 -4.95
N VAL A 79 9.93 -12.44 -6.27
CA VAL A 79 10.59 -13.31 -7.25
C VAL A 79 12.08 -12.99 -7.36
N GLU A 80 12.47 -11.72 -7.25
CA GLU A 80 13.88 -11.30 -7.29
C GLU A 80 14.59 -11.76 -6.00
N GLY A 81 13.94 -11.58 -4.84
CA GLY A 81 14.50 -11.97 -3.55
C GLY A 81 14.76 -13.48 -3.39
N ILE A 82 13.97 -14.35 -4.02
CA ILE A 82 14.17 -15.81 -3.99
C ILE A 82 15.41 -16.24 -4.76
N HIS A 83 15.80 -15.50 -5.82
CA HIS A 83 16.96 -15.82 -6.64
C HIS A 83 18.27 -15.27 -6.05
N GLY A 84 18.24 -14.71 -4.84
CA GLY A 84 19.41 -14.08 -4.21
C GLY A 84 19.83 -12.77 -4.88
N ASP A 85 19.11 -12.34 -5.93
CA ASP A 85 19.24 -11.02 -6.54
C ASP A 85 18.52 -10.01 -5.65
N LEU A 86 19.13 -9.76 -4.50
CA LEU A 86 18.61 -8.79 -3.54
C LEU A 86 18.93 -7.37 -4.01
N GLY A 87 19.97 -7.16 -4.82
CA GLY A 87 20.35 -5.84 -5.33
C GLY A 87 20.46 -4.75 -4.24
N ILE A 88 20.70 -5.16 -2.98
CA ILE A 88 20.82 -4.30 -1.79
C ILE A 88 22.28 -3.98 -1.53
#